data_AF-A0A7U2LUL0-F1
#
_entry.id   AF-A0A7U2LUL0-F1
#
_cell.length_a   1.000
_cell.length_b   1.000
_cell.length_c   1.000
_cell.angle_alpha   90.00
_cell.angle_beta   90.00
_cell.angle_gamma   90.00
#
_symmetry.space_group_name_H-M   'P 1'
#
loop_
_entity.id
_entity.type
_entity.pdbx_description
1 polymer ?
#
loop_
_entity_poly.entity_id
_entity_poly.type
_entity_poly.pdbx_seq_one_letter_code
_entity_poly.pdbx_strand_id
1 'polypeptide(L)'
;MGQEEQVVTNIFGEDFISGSGVSRDVGPLGDRVYYSLVNDGIELIFSDNRLAQITLHIKPGDDFRSYDGNLPAGLSNEMYFDEVVGLLGSPDVSGGGNDDPLLGRIYPWIKYENMCPKIHIEMGFKGGIERISLS
;
A
#
# COMPACT_ATOMS: atom_id res chain seq x y z
N MET A 1 -7.23 -1.74 -10.48
CA MET A 1 -7.59 -3.03 -9.88
C MET A 1 -8.16 -3.96 -10.95
N GLY A 2 -7.96 -5.27 -10.78
CA GLY A 2 -8.51 -6.32 -11.67
C GLY A 2 -7.82 -6.49 -13.03
N GLN A 3 -6.84 -5.65 -13.35
CA GLN A 3 -6.05 -5.76 -14.58
C GLN A 3 -5.12 -6.97 -14.51
N GLU A 4 -4.86 -7.61 -15.65
CA GLU A 4 -3.98 -8.77 -15.72
C GLU A 4 -2.51 -8.38 -15.44
N GLU A 5 -1.74 -9.30 -14.85
CA GLU A 5 -0.32 -9.10 -14.54
C GLU A 5 0.45 -8.55 -15.74
N GLN A 6 0.33 -9.21 -16.89
CA GLN A 6 1.02 -8.81 -18.12
C GLN A 6 0.65 -7.39 -18.58
N VAL A 7 -0.62 -6.98 -18.43
CA VAL A 7 -1.06 -5.62 -18.79
C VAL A 7 -0.40 -4.59 -17.88
N VAL A 8 -0.36 -4.86 -16.58
CA VAL A 8 0.24 -3.96 -15.60
C VAL A 8 1.75 -3.87 -15.81
N THR A 9 2.45 -5.00 -15.95
CA THR A 9 3.90 -4.99 -16.17
C THR A 9 4.29 -4.27 -17.46
N ASN A 10 3.46 -4.36 -18.52
CA ASN A 10 3.71 -3.66 -19.78
C ASN A 10 3.60 -2.13 -19.65
N ILE A 11 2.81 -1.60 -18.70
CA ILE A 11 2.72 -0.15 -18.45
C ILE A 11 4.05 0.39 -17.94
N PHE A 12 4.76 -0.40 -17.13
CA PHE A 12 6.04 0.00 -16.56
C PHE A 12 7.25 -0.27 -17.48
N GLY A 13 7.05 -0.99 -18.59
CA GLY A 13 8.09 -1.24 -19.60
C GLY A 13 9.18 -2.22 -19.16
N GLU A 14 10.26 -2.30 -19.96
CA GLU A 14 11.37 -3.24 -19.72
C GLU A 14 12.12 -2.97 -18.40
N ASP A 15 12.13 -1.72 -17.93
CA ASP A 15 12.75 -1.32 -16.67
C ASP A 15 12.08 -1.98 -15.45
N PHE A 16 10.83 -2.41 -15.57
CA PHE A 16 10.14 -3.15 -14.51
C PHE A 16 10.64 -4.59 -14.36
N ILE A 17 11.22 -5.17 -15.42
CA ILE A 17 11.65 -6.57 -15.44
C ILE A 17 13.11 -6.69 -14.98
N SER A 18 13.93 -5.67 -15.23
CA SER A 18 15.37 -5.68 -14.95
C SER A 18 15.89 -4.47 -14.17
N GLY A 19 15.00 -3.59 -13.73
CA GLY A 19 15.35 -2.40 -12.96
C GLY A 19 15.95 -2.76 -11.60
N SER A 20 16.96 -1.99 -11.18
CA SER A 20 17.47 -2.11 -9.83
C SER A 20 16.36 -1.74 -8.83
N GLY A 21 16.17 -2.58 -7.81
CA GLY A 21 15.12 -2.38 -6.82
C GLY A 21 13.71 -2.81 -7.27
N VAL A 22 13.60 -3.64 -8.32
CA VAL A 22 12.38 -4.39 -8.59
C VAL A 22 12.59 -5.87 -8.28
N SER A 23 11.73 -6.47 -7.46
CA SER A 23 11.68 -7.92 -7.25
C SER A 23 10.30 -8.47 -7.60
N ARG A 24 10.27 -9.75 -7.98
CA ARG A 24 9.04 -10.52 -8.19
C ARG A 24 9.12 -11.80 -7.38
N ASP A 25 8.20 -11.96 -6.45
CA ASP A 25 8.17 -13.09 -5.53
C ASP A 25 6.81 -13.80 -5.60
N VAL A 26 6.81 -15.13 -5.58
CA VAL A 26 5.58 -15.93 -5.48
C VAL A 26 5.34 -16.23 -4.01
N GLY A 27 4.16 -15.89 -3.52
CA GLY A 27 3.78 -16.12 -2.13
C GLY A 27 3.90 -17.60 -1.72
N PRO A 28 4.07 -17.91 -0.43
CA PRO A 28 4.34 -19.26 0.05
C PRO A 28 3.24 -20.27 -0.29
N LEU A 29 2.01 -19.82 -0.50
CA LEU A 29 0.87 -20.66 -0.91
C LEU A 29 0.72 -20.77 -2.44
N GLY A 30 1.50 -20.03 -3.22
CA GLY A 30 1.44 -20.02 -4.68
C GLY A 30 0.22 -19.30 -5.26
N ASP A 31 -0.61 -18.68 -4.43
CA ASP A 31 -1.86 -18.00 -4.80
C ASP A 31 -1.66 -16.51 -5.12
N ARG A 32 -0.52 -15.94 -4.71
CA ARG A 32 -0.19 -14.54 -4.86
C ARG A 32 1.17 -14.34 -5.53
N VAL A 33 1.25 -13.29 -6.33
CA VAL A 33 2.50 -12.77 -6.88
C VAL A 33 2.70 -11.36 -6.36
N TYR A 34 3.87 -11.08 -5.82
CA TYR A 34 4.28 -9.81 -5.26
C TYR A 34 5.30 -9.18 -6.20
N TYR A 35 5.10 -7.92 -6.53
CA TYR A 35 6.10 -7.08 -7.17
C TYR A 35 6.48 -5.95 -6.22
N SER A 36 7.74 -5.89 -5.84
CA SER A 36 8.27 -4.87 -4.93
C SER A 36 9.16 -3.91 -5.70
N LEU A 37 8.69 -2.68 -5.88
CA LEU A 37 9.42 -1.58 -6.51
C LEU A 37 9.97 -0.70 -5.40
N VAL A 38 11.00 -1.21 -4.74
CA VAL A 38 11.50 -0.63 -3.48
C VAL A 38 12.06 0.77 -3.65
N ASN A 39 12.56 1.11 -4.84
CA ASN A 39 13.04 2.46 -5.12
C ASN A 39 11.93 3.48 -5.32
N ASP A 40 10.74 3.03 -5.72
CA ASP A 40 9.57 3.88 -5.99
C ASP A 40 8.57 3.88 -4.83
N GLY A 41 8.77 3.04 -3.81
CA GLY A 41 7.85 2.92 -2.69
C GLY A 41 6.53 2.25 -3.06
N ILE A 42 6.52 1.32 -4.03
CA ILE A 42 5.30 0.67 -4.54
C ILE A 42 5.41 -0.84 -4.39
N GLU A 43 4.38 -1.45 -3.81
CA GLU A 43 4.18 -2.90 -3.86
C GLU A 43 2.89 -3.21 -4.63
N LEU A 44 2.96 -4.18 -5.54
CA LEU A 44 1.79 -4.69 -6.26
C LEU A 44 1.56 -6.15 -5.86
N ILE A 45 0.31 -6.50 -5.57
CA ILE A 45 -0.08 -7.87 -5.28
C ILE A 45 -1.07 -8.32 -6.34
N PHE A 46 -0.77 -9.45 -6.97
CA PHE A 46 -1.65 -10.13 -7.91
C PHE A 46 -2.21 -11.40 -7.26
N SER A 47 -3.49 -11.65 -7.48
CA SER A 47 -4.20 -12.88 -7.12
C SER A 47 -4.93 -13.37 -8.36
N ASP A 48 -4.87 -14.66 -8.68
CA ASP A 48 -5.46 -15.23 -9.89
C ASP A 48 -5.10 -14.46 -11.17
N ASN A 49 -3.82 -14.10 -11.30
CA ASN A 49 -3.26 -13.29 -12.40
C ASN A 49 -3.87 -11.89 -12.56
N ARG A 50 -4.53 -11.36 -11.52
CA ARG A 50 -5.17 -10.04 -11.52
C ARG A 50 -4.69 -9.16 -10.38
N LEU A 51 -4.49 -7.87 -10.67
CA LEU A 51 -4.06 -6.88 -9.70
C LEU A 51 -5.10 -6.75 -8.58
N ALA A 52 -4.74 -7.24 -7.40
CA ALA A 52 -5.59 -7.33 -6.22
C ALA A 52 -5.27 -6.26 -5.18
N GLN A 53 -4.01 -5.78 -5.13
CA GLN A 53 -3.61 -4.70 -4.23
C GLN A 53 -2.53 -3.82 -4.84
N ILE A 54 -2.57 -2.52 -4.56
CA ILE A 54 -1.45 -1.60 -4.68
C ILE A 54 -1.16 -1.03 -3.29
N THR A 55 0.07 -1.14 -2.80
CA THR A 55 0.53 -0.47 -1.58
C THR A 55 1.51 0.63 -1.94
N LEU A 56 1.31 1.82 -1.38
CA LEU A 56 2.19 2.97 -1.48
C LEU A 56 2.87 3.18 -0.11
N HIS A 57 4.20 3.12 -0.08
CA HIS A 57 5.02 3.38 1.10
C HIS A 57 5.33 4.87 1.16
N ILE A 58 4.56 5.60 1.97
CA ILE A 58 4.68 7.07 2.02
C ILE A 58 5.93 7.49 2.78
N LYS A 59 6.28 6.72 3.81
CA LYS A 59 7.54 6.87 4.55
C LYS A 59 8.44 5.66 4.30
N PRO A 60 9.77 5.83 4.37
CA PRO A 60 10.68 4.72 4.11
C PRO A 60 10.56 3.65 5.20
N GLY A 61 10.60 2.39 4.80
CA GLY A 61 10.42 1.23 5.69
C GLY A 61 10.30 -0.07 4.92
N ASP A 62 10.62 -1.19 5.56
CA ASP A 62 10.64 -2.54 4.93
C ASP A 62 11.42 -2.58 3.61
N ASP A 63 12.57 -1.92 3.58
CA ASP A 63 13.44 -1.73 2.39
C ASP A 63 12.89 -0.82 1.29
N PHE A 64 11.63 -0.35 1.39
CA PHE A 64 11.06 0.63 0.47
C PHE A 64 11.51 2.06 0.79
N ARG A 65 11.75 2.84 -0.28
CA ARG A 65 11.83 4.30 -0.25
C ARG A 65 10.43 4.92 -0.19
N SER A 66 10.37 6.22 0.06
CA SER A 66 9.14 6.98 -0.02
C SER A 66 8.59 7.03 -1.44
N TYR A 67 7.29 6.84 -1.56
CA TYR A 67 6.50 7.16 -2.72
C TYR A 67 6.27 8.67 -2.79
N ASP A 68 6.83 9.32 -3.81
CA ASP A 68 6.78 10.77 -4.01
C ASP A 68 5.70 11.19 -5.04
N GLY A 69 4.85 10.27 -5.47
CA GLY A 69 3.77 10.53 -6.42
C GLY A 69 2.49 11.08 -5.76
N ASN A 70 1.46 11.31 -6.58
CA ASN A 70 0.17 11.81 -6.10
C ASN A 70 -0.57 10.73 -5.30
N LEU A 71 -1.07 11.09 -4.12
CA LEU A 71 -1.88 10.19 -3.32
C LEU A 71 -3.36 10.19 -3.78
N PRO A 72 -4.07 9.06 -3.63
CA PRO A 72 -5.47 8.97 -4.03
C PRO A 72 -6.36 9.81 -3.11
N ALA A 73 -7.58 10.11 -3.60
CA ALA A 73 -8.65 10.73 -2.83
C ALA A 73 -8.30 12.08 -2.16
N GLY A 74 -7.30 12.81 -2.68
CA GLY A 74 -6.89 14.10 -2.14
C GLY A 74 -6.08 14.03 -0.85
N LEU A 75 -5.59 12.83 -0.48
CA LEU A 75 -4.74 12.64 0.69
C LEU A 75 -3.38 13.34 0.52
N SER A 76 -2.75 13.70 1.63
CA SER A 76 -1.34 14.08 1.68
C SER A 76 -0.61 13.28 2.74
N ASN A 77 0.71 13.14 2.60
CA ASN A 77 1.59 12.38 3.47
C ASN A 77 1.62 12.91 4.92
N GLU A 78 1.42 14.20 5.13
CA GLU A 78 1.41 14.82 6.46
C GLU A 78 0.07 14.69 7.18
N MET A 79 -1.01 14.26 6.51
CA MET A 79 -2.34 14.22 7.13
C MET A 79 -2.37 13.32 8.36
N TYR A 80 -2.91 13.88 9.45
CA TYR A 80 -3.19 13.18 10.69
C TYR A 80 -4.56 12.50 10.60
N PHE A 81 -4.83 11.61 11.57
CA PHE A 81 -6.06 10.83 11.60
C PHE A 81 -7.33 11.70 11.45
N ASP A 82 -7.44 12.78 12.21
CA ASP A 82 -8.61 13.66 12.19
C ASP A 82 -8.76 14.39 10.85
N GLU A 83 -7.67 14.70 10.16
CA GLU A 83 -7.68 15.32 8.83
C GLU A 83 -8.13 14.32 7.76
N VAL A 84 -7.65 13.08 7.85
CA VAL A 84 -8.09 12.00 6.96
C VAL A 84 -9.58 11.71 7.15
N VAL A 85 -10.06 11.65 8.39
CA VAL A 85 -11.49 11.46 8.69
C VAL A 85 -12.32 12.67 8.27
N GLY A 86 -11.79 13.89 8.42
CA GLY A 86 -12.43 15.10 7.94
C GLY A 86 -12.59 15.13 6.41
N LEU A 87 -11.63 14.57 5.69
CA LEU A 87 -11.63 14.49 4.23
C LEU A 87 -12.49 13.35 3.68
N LEU A 88 -12.32 12.13 4.21
CA LEU A 88 -12.91 10.90 3.67
C LEU A 88 -14.20 10.48 4.38
N GLY A 89 -14.53 11.10 5.52
CA GLY A 89 -15.60 10.68 6.41
C GLY A 89 -15.14 9.64 7.43
N SER A 90 -16.08 9.10 8.20
CA SER A 90 -15.77 8.07 9.19
C SER A 90 -15.33 6.76 8.53
N PRO A 91 -14.25 6.11 9.02
CA PRO A 91 -13.84 4.82 8.49
C PRO A 91 -14.83 3.72 8.88
N ASP A 92 -14.93 2.69 8.05
CA ASP A 92 -15.78 1.52 8.30
C ASP A 92 -15.17 0.64 9.41
N VAL A 93 -13.84 0.53 9.43
CA VAL A 93 -13.09 -0.26 10.41
C VAL A 93 -11.80 0.47 10.79
N SER A 94 -11.39 0.36 12.05
CA SER A 94 -10.11 0.87 12.55
C SER A 94 -9.47 -0.09 13.54
N GLY A 95 -8.16 0.04 13.76
CA GLY A 95 -7.44 -0.80 14.70
C GLY A 95 -5.96 -0.42 14.84
N GLY A 96 -5.20 -1.29 15.50
CA GLY A 96 -3.79 -1.08 15.77
C GLY A 96 -3.53 -0.01 16.83
N GLY A 97 -2.31 0.55 16.83
CA GLY A 97 -1.86 1.51 17.84
C GLY A 97 -1.38 0.89 19.15
N ASN A 98 -1.18 -0.42 19.15
CA ASN A 98 -0.75 -1.21 20.30
C ASN A 98 0.50 -2.03 19.96
N ASP A 99 1.16 -2.52 21.01
CA ASP A 99 2.19 -3.53 20.87
C ASP A 99 1.55 -4.92 20.92
N ASP A 100 1.99 -5.81 20.04
CA ASP A 100 1.67 -7.23 20.04
C ASP A 100 2.90 -8.05 20.43
N PRO A 101 2.79 -9.04 21.33
CA PRO A 101 3.94 -9.82 21.81
C PRO A 101 4.68 -10.62 20.72
N LEU A 102 4.03 -10.95 19.61
CA LEU A 102 4.60 -11.75 18.52
C LEU A 102 4.97 -10.89 17.31
N LEU A 103 4.11 -9.94 16.95
CA LEU A 103 4.26 -9.10 15.77
C LEU A 103 4.97 -7.78 16.06
N GLY A 104 5.27 -7.51 17.32
CA GLY A 104 5.85 -6.25 17.75
C GLY A 104 4.82 -5.12 17.62
N ARG A 105 5.31 -3.94 17.26
CA ARG A 105 4.48 -2.73 17.28
C ARG A 105 3.56 -2.67 16.06
N ILE A 106 2.24 -2.60 16.30
CA ILE A 106 1.22 -2.48 15.25
C ILE A 106 0.83 -1.02 15.09
N TYR A 107 1.07 -0.43 13.93
CA TYR A 107 0.69 0.95 13.64
C TYR A 107 -0.83 1.15 13.69
N PRO A 108 -1.34 2.31 14.15
CA PRO A 108 -2.76 2.63 14.01
C PRO A 108 -3.17 2.60 12.54
N TRP A 109 -4.35 2.07 12.23
CA TRP A 109 -4.83 1.98 10.86
C TRP A 109 -6.34 2.15 10.76
N ILE A 110 -6.80 2.55 9.58
CA ILE A 110 -8.21 2.73 9.22
C ILE A 110 -8.53 2.16 7.84
N LYS A 111 -9.75 1.68 7.64
CA LYS A 111 -10.24 1.12 6.38
C LYS A 111 -11.56 1.75 5.95
N TYR A 112 -11.66 2.02 4.66
CA TYR A 112 -12.86 2.43 3.95
C TYR A 112 -13.22 1.31 2.97
N GLU A 113 -14.05 0.37 3.42
CA GLU A 113 -14.46 -0.83 2.69
C GLU A 113 -15.59 -0.55 1.68
N ASN A 114 -16.32 0.54 1.87
CA ASN A 114 -17.41 0.97 1.00
C ASN A 114 -16.95 1.88 -0.16
N MET A 115 -15.65 2.23 -0.22
CA MET A 115 -15.06 2.97 -1.35
C MET A 115 -14.64 2.02 -2.48
N CYS A 116 -14.51 2.57 -3.70
CA CYS A 116 -14.03 1.84 -4.87
C CYS A 116 -12.86 2.60 -5.52
N PRO A 117 -11.61 2.10 -5.41
CA PRO A 117 -11.19 0.91 -4.65
C PRO A 117 -11.36 1.10 -3.13
N LYS A 118 -11.31 0.01 -2.37
CA LYS A 118 -11.23 0.07 -0.90
C LYS A 118 -9.90 0.70 -0.52
N ILE A 119 -9.89 1.49 0.54
CA ILE A 119 -8.69 2.18 1.00
C ILE A 119 -8.36 1.71 2.42
N HIS A 120 -7.14 1.23 2.62
CA HIS A 120 -6.56 0.95 3.93
C HIS A 120 -5.39 1.91 4.16
N ILE A 121 -5.38 2.61 5.29
CA ILE A 121 -4.37 3.62 5.61
C ILE A 121 -3.74 3.24 6.95
N GLU A 122 -2.41 3.10 6.95
CA GLU A 122 -1.61 2.96 8.17
C GLU A 122 -1.03 4.33 8.55
N MET A 123 -1.22 4.71 9.80
CA MET A 123 -0.86 6.01 10.36
C MET A 123 0.41 5.89 11.20
N GLY A 124 1.25 6.91 11.18
CA GLY A 124 2.43 6.99 12.03
C GLY A 124 2.08 7.32 13.48
N PHE A 125 2.81 6.77 14.45
CA PHE A 125 2.62 7.11 15.88
C PHE A 125 2.92 8.57 16.23
N LYS A 126 3.71 9.24 15.39
CA LYS A 126 4.00 10.68 15.49
C LYS A 126 3.11 11.51 14.57
N GLY A 127 2.13 10.89 13.91
CA GLY A 127 1.33 11.50 12.86
C GLY A 127 1.84 11.24 11.45
N GLY A 128 1.03 11.71 10.49
CA GLY A 128 1.21 11.45 9.06
C GLY A 128 0.82 10.03 8.66
N ILE A 129 0.78 9.81 7.35
CA ILE A 129 0.50 8.52 6.73
C ILE A 129 1.82 7.76 6.53
N GLU A 130 1.84 6.49 6.92
CA GLU A 130 2.98 5.58 6.68
C GLU A 130 2.77 4.79 5.39
N ARG A 131 1.58 4.20 5.21
CA ARG A 131 1.22 3.41 4.02
C ARG A 131 -0.22 3.61 3.61
N ILE A 132 -0.48 3.48 2.31
CA ILE A 132 -1.82 3.40 1.74
C ILE A 132 -1.91 2.13 0.90
N SER A 133 -2.88 1.26 1.17
CA SER A 133 -3.20 0.12 0.32
C SER A 133 -4.57 0.30 -0.34
N LEU A 134 -4.62 0.05 -1.65
CA LEU A 134 -5.82 0.06 -2.47
C LEU A 134 -6.16 -1.38 -2.85
N SER A 135 -7.38 -1.84 -2.57
CA SER A 135 -7.86 -3.22 -2.84
C SER A 135 -9.25 -3.25 -3.46
#